data_AF-A0A7C7I5W9-F1
#
_entry.id   AF-A0A7C7I5W9-F1
#
_cell.length_a   1.000
_cell.length_b   1.000
_cell.length_c   1.000
_cell.angle_alpha   90.00
_cell.angle_beta   90.00
_cell.angle_gamma   90.00
#
_symmetry.space_group_name_H-M   'P 1'
#
loop_
_entity.id
_entity.type
_entity.pdbx_description
1 polymer ?
#
loop_
_entity_poly.entity_id
_entity_poly.type
_entity_poly.pdbx_seq_one_letter_code
_entity_poly.pdbx_strand_id
1 'polypeptide(L)'
;MLDFSRTWLPYLYLYGVGGGIFLVGMFIILRSRSLKLERIRHREWYHILIFGLVYYMGIHGLFTFAALGKSLFAGVIGLVMVALSVHLIFTLIKKPKGSV
;
A
#
# COMPACT_ATOMS: atom_id res chain seq x y z
N MET A 1 -2.91 -25.27 -16.82
CA MET A 1 -3.44 -24.66 -15.58
C MET A 1 -2.42 -23.69 -15.04
N LEU A 2 -2.84 -22.57 -14.45
CA LEU A 2 -1.93 -21.73 -13.67
C LEU A 2 -1.61 -22.46 -12.36
N ASP A 3 -0.33 -22.71 -12.10
CA ASP A 3 0.15 -23.34 -10.88
C ASP A 3 0.56 -22.28 -9.84
N PHE A 4 0.79 -22.73 -8.61
CA PHE A 4 1.18 -21.84 -7.51
C PHE A 4 2.44 -21.03 -7.85
N SER A 5 3.43 -21.66 -8.49
CA SER A 5 4.72 -21.03 -8.81
C SER A 5 4.59 -19.90 -9.83
N ARG A 6 3.61 -19.94 -10.73
CA ARG A 6 3.35 -18.89 -11.71
C ARG A 6 2.41 -17.80 -11.19
N THR A 7 1.60 -18.09 -10.20
CA THR A 7 0.59 -17.13 -9.69
C THR A 7 0.97 -16.51 -8.35
N TRP A 8 1.27 -17.33 -7.35
CA TRP A 8 1.42 -16.87 -5.96
C TRP A 8 2.87 -16.66 -5.57
N LEU A 9 3.80 -17.48 -6.07
CA LEU A 9 5.22 -17.32 -5.75
C LEU A 9 5.77 -15.93 -6.10
N PRO A 10 5.48 -15.32 -7.28
CA PRO A 10 5.96 -13.98 -7.59
C PRO A 10 5.33 -12.91 -6.68
N TYR A 11 4.04 -13.03 -6.39
CA TYR A 11 3.33 -12.13 -5.48
C TYR A 11 3.94 -12.17 -4.07
N LEU A 12 4.11 -13.36 -3.51
CA LEU A 12 4.67 -13.56 -2.18
C LEU A 12 6.14 -13.14 -2.12
N TYR A 13 6.91 -13.37 -3.18
CA TYR A 13 8.29 -12.90 -3.24
C TYR A 13 8.35 -11.37 -3.24
N LEU A 14 7.59 -10.72 -4.12
CA LEU A 14 7.61 -9.26 -4.25
C LEU A 14 7.17 -8.57 -2.95
N TYR A 15 6.09 -9.04 -2.33
CA TYR A 15 5.51 -8.38 -1.16
C TYR A 15 6.00 -8.92 0.18
N GLY A 16 6.47 -10.16 0.22
CA GLY A 16 7.16 -10.71 1.39
C GLY A 16 8.60 -10.21 1.48
N VAL A 17 9.43 -10.52 0.48
CA VAL A 17 10.85 -10.11 0.48
C VAL A 17 10.97 -8.62 0.20
N GLY A 18 10.35 -8.12 -0.88
CA GLY A 18 10.42 -6.70 -1.22
C GLY A 18 9.72 -5.81 -0.19
N GLY A 19 8.56 -6.25 0.34
CA GLY A 19 7.90 -5.57 1.45
C GLY A 19 8.75 -5.56 2.73
N GLY A 20 9.43 -6.67 3.04
CA GLY A 20 10.39 -6.72 4.16
C GLY A 20 11.54 -5.72 4.01
N ILE A 21 12.16 -5.65 2.83
CA ILE A 21 13.21 -4.67 2.53
C ILE A 21 12.67 -3.24 2.67
N PHE A 22 11.47 -2.98 2.17
CA PHE A 22 10.81 -1.68 2.33
C PHE A 22 10.63 -1.31 3.80
N LEU A 23 10.17 -2.23 4.65
CA LEU A 23 9.99 -2.00 6.09
C LEU A 23 11.33 -1.75 6.81
N VAL A 24 12.41 -2.42 6.41
CA VAL A 24 13.76 -2.11 6.90
C VAL A 24 14.15 -0.68 6.53
N GLY A 25 13.88 -0.26 5.29
CA GLY A 25 14.06 1.14 4.87
C GLY A 25 13.24 2.11 5.72
N MET A 26 11.97 1.79 5.97
CA MET A 26 11.08 2.58 6.85
C MET A 26 11.66 2.70 8.27
N PHE A 27 12.17 1.61 8.84
CA PHE A 27 12.81 1.63 10.15
C PHE A 27 14.05 2.55 10.17
N ILE A 28 14.89 2.48 9.13
CA ILE A 28 16.10 3.32 9.03
C ILE A 28 15.74 4.81 8.92
N ILE A 29 14.78 5.20 8.08
CA ILE A 29 14.42 6.62 7.92
C ILE A 29 13.79 7.21 9.19
N LEU A 30 13.08 6.40 9.97
CA LEU A 30 12.54 6.80 11.27
C LEU A 30 13.68 6.92 12.31
N ARG A 31 14.55 5.91 12.39
CA ARG A 31 15.65 5.87 13.37
C ARG A 31 16.69 6.97 13.15
N SER A 32 17.01 7.26 11.88
CA SER A 32 17.92 8.34 11.49
C SER A 32 17.32 9.74 11.66
N ARG A 33 16.03 9.85 12.00
CA ARG A 33 15.27 11.10 12.04
C ARG A 33 15.26 11.87 10.71
N SER A 34 15.42 11.16 9.59
CA SER A 34 15.16 11.70 8.25
C SER A 34 13.65 11.91 8.06
N LEU A 35 12.83 10.99 8.60
CA LEU A 35 11.39 11.14 8.72
C LEU A 35 10.99 11.35 10.20
N LYS A 36 10.67 12.59 10.58
CA LYS A 36 10.32 13.00 11.96
C LYS A 36 8.82 13.04 12.17
N LEU A 37 8.23 12.07 12.87
CA LEU A 37 6.78 11.95 13.02
C LEU A 37 6.13 13.09 13.81
N GLU A 38 6.93 13.90 14.53
CA GLU A 38 6.49 15.12 15.21
C GLU A 38 6.06 16.21 14.21
N ARG A 39 6.61 16.19 12.98
CA ARG A 39 6.26 17.13 11.92
C ARG A 39 5.09 16.60 11.11
N ILE A 40 4.02 17.41 11.00
CA ILE A 40 2.79 17.08 10.27
C ILE A 40 3.09 16.56 8.85
N ARG A 41 3.92 17.29 8.09
CA ARG A 41 4.29 16.89 6.72
C ARG A 41 5.06 15.57 6.64
N HIS A 42 5.89 15.25 7.62
CA HIS A 42 6.61 13.96 7.62
C HIS A 42 5.68 12.81 8.01
N ARG A 43 4.72 13.04 8.92
CA ARG A 43 3.67 12.07 9.23
C ARG A 43 2.79 11.76 8.02
N GLU A 44 2.50 12.76 7.19
CA GLU A 44 1.82 12.55 5.90
C GLU A 44 2.65 11.67 4.96
N TRP A 45 3.94 11.95 4.80
CA TRP A 45 4.83 11.11 4.00
C TRP A 45 4.90 9.67 4.51
N TYR A 46 4.97 9.47 5.83
CA TYR A 46 4.90 8.14 6.42
C TYR A 46 3.60 7.42 6.05
N HIS A 47 2.47 8.13 6.17
CA HIS A 47 1.17 7.57 5.80
C HIS A 47 1.11 7.23 4.31
N ILE A 48 1.57 8.11 3.41
CA ILE A 48 1.61 7.89 1.97
C ILE A 48 2.49 6.69 1.61
N LEU A 49 3.64 6.53 2.26
CA LEU A 49 4.55 5.41 2.03
C LEU A 49 3.92 4.06 2.40
N ILE A 50 3.32 3.97 3.58
CA ILE A 50 2.61 2.76 4.02
C ILE A 50 1.38 2.50 3.14
N PHE A 51 0.61 3.54 2.84
CA PHE A 51 -0.52 3.47 1.93
C PHE A 51 -0.08 2.92 0.57
N GLY A 52 0.98 3.46 -0.01
CA GLY A 52 1.49 3.05 -1.33
C GLY A 52 1.84 1.56 -1.38
N LEU A 53 2.49 1.03 -0.34
CA LEU A 53 2.79 -0.40 -0.25
C LEU A 53 1.49 -1.24 -0.24
N VAL A 54 0.57 -0.94 0.68
CA VAL A 54 -0.68 -1.71 0.85
C VAL A 54 -1.58 -1.59 -0.38
N TYR A 55 -1.67 -0.40 -0.96
CA TYR A 55 -2.47 -0.14 -2.14
C TYR A 55 -1.94 -0.90 -3.35
N TYR A 56 -0.62 -0.90 -3.55
CA TYR A 56 0.01 -1.64 -4.64
C TYR A 56 -0.14 -3.17 -4.49
N MET A 57 0.00 -3.69 -3.27
CA MET A 57 -0.36 -5.08 -2.92
C MET A 57 -1.81 -5.41 -3.29
N GLY A 58 -2.72 -4.46 -3.06
CA GLY A 58 -4.13 -4.53 -3.43
C GLY A 58 -4.35 -4.62 -4.94
N ILE A 59 -3.74 -3.74 -5.75
CA ILE A 59 -3.80 -3.81 -7.24
C ILE A 59 -3.43 -5.23 -7.69
N HIS A 60 -2.27 -5.74 -7.25
CA HIS A 60 -1.78 -7.03 -7.72
C HIS A 60 -2.68 -8.17 -7.24
N GLY A 61 -3.17 -8.10 -6.00
CA GLY A 61 -4.11 -9.09 -5.47
C GLY A 61 -5.42 -9.10 -6.26
N LEU A 62 -5.98 -7.93 -6.56
CA LEU A 62 -7.20 -7.75 -7.37
C LEU A 62 -7.07 -8.46 -8.71
N PHE A 63 -6.03 -8.14 -9.49
CA PHE A 63 -5.85 -8.72 -10.81
C PHE A 63 -5.46 -10.20 -10.77
N THR A 64 -4.75 -10.64 -9.72
CA THR A 64 -4.46 -12.06 -9.50
C THR A 64 -5.74 -12.87 -9.29
N PHE A 65 -6.62 -12.43 -8.39
CA PHE A 65 -7.90 -13.11 -8.15
C PHE A 65 -8.84 -13.01 -9.37
N ALA A 66 -8.84 -11.88 -10.08
CA ALA A 66 -9.61 -11.72 -11.32
C ALA A 66 -9.15 -12.71 -12.40
N ALA A 67 -7.84 -12.86 -12.60
CA ALA A 67 -7.28 -13.80 -13.57
C ALA A 67 -7.55 -15.28 -13.20
N LEU A 68 -7.67 -15.59 -11.90
CA LEU A 68 -8.07 -16.91 -11.41
C LEU A 68 -9.59 -17.19 -11.52
N GLY A 69 -10.38 -16.24 -12.05
CA GLY A 69 -11.84 -16.36 -12.13
C GLY A 69 -12.55 -16.27 -10.78
N LYS A 70 -11.85 -15.79 -9.74
CA LYS A 70 -12.38 -15.65 -8.38
C LYS A 70 -13.03 -14.27 -8.21
N SER A 71 -14.11 -14.04 -8.97
CA SER A 71 -14.75 -12.73 -9.11
C SER A 71 -15.26 -12.14 -7.80
N LEU A 72 -15.69 -12.96 -6.84
CA LEU A 72 -16.09 -12.48 -5.51
C LEU A 72 -14.91 -11.83 -4.78
N PHE A 73 -13.77 -12.52 -4.69
CA PHE A 73 -12.57 -12.01 -4.03
C PHE A 73 -12.03 -10.77 -4.74
N ALA A 74 -11.97 -10.80 -6.07
CA ALA A 74 -11.60 -9.63 -6.87
C ALA A 74 -12.54 -8.45 -6.59
N GLY A 75 -13.86 -8.66 -6.60
CA GLY A 75 -14.85 -7.62 -6.32
C GLY A 75 -14.69 -7.00 -4.92
N VAL A 76 -14.49 -7.82 -3.89
CA VAL A 76 -14.25 -7.34 -2.52
C VAL A 76 -12.97 -6.51 -2.43
N ILE A 77 -11.86 -6.98 -3.01
CA ILE A 77 -10.59 -6.24 -3.03
C ILE A 77 -10.77 -4.92 -3.78
N GLY A 78 -11.45 -4.92 -4.92
CA GLY A 78 -11.73 -3.71 -5.69
C GLY A 78 -12.54 -2.68 -4.89
N LEU A 79 -13.55 -3.12 -4.14
CA LEU A 79 -14.35 -2.23 -3.28
C LEU A 79 -13.51 -1.63 -2.16
N VAL A 80 -12.66 -2.45 -1.51
CA VAL A 80 -11.70 -1.97 -0.50
C VAL A 80 -10.76 -0.94 -1.10
N MET A 81 -10.25 -1.16 -2.30
CA MET A 81 -9.35 -0.22 -2.97
C MET A 81 -10.03 1.10 -3.32
N VAL A 82 -11.29 1.08 -3.75
CA VAL A 82 -12.07 2.32 -3.95
C VAL A 82 -12.22 3.07 -2.63
N ALA A 83 -12.57 2.38 -1.54
CA ALA A 83 -12.67 2.99 -0.22
C ALA A 83 -11.33 3.60 0.25
N LEU A 84 -10.21 2.90 0.04
CA LEU A 84 -8.86 3.38 0.34
C LEU A 84 -8.50 4.61 -0.51
N SER A 85 -8.87 4.63 -1.79
CA SER A 85 -8.64 5.78 -2.67
C SER A 85 -9.42 7.01 -2.22
N VAL A 86 -10.70 6.82 -1.89
CA VAL A 86 -11.57 7.86 -1.35
C VAL A 86 -10.98 8.39 -0.04
N HIS A 87 -10.56 7.50 0.87
CA HIS A 87 -9.90 7.89 2.11
C HIS A 87 -8.65 8.74 1.85
N LEU A 88 -7.76 8.29 0.96
CA LEU A 88 -6.56 9.03 0.61
C LEU A 88 -6.92 10.43 0.08
N ILE A 89 -7.86 10.53 -0.87
CA ILE A 89 -8.31 11.81 -1.42
C ILE A 89 -8.81 12.74 -0.31
N PHE A 90 -9.65 12.25 0.60
CA PHE A 90 -10.11 13.06 1.73
C PHE A 90 -8.98 13.49 2.65
N THR A 91 -8.01 12.62 2.94
CA THR A 91 -6.85 13.00 3.77
C THR A 91 -5.96 14.05 3.11
N LEU A 92 -5.82 14.01 1.79
CA LEU A 92 -5.00 14.98 1.04
C LEU A 92 -5.75 16.32 0.82
N ILE A 93 -7.06 16.29 0.56
CA ILE A 93 -7.88 17.49 0.28
C ILE A 93 -8.30 18.23 1.56
N LYS A 94 -8.58 17.54 2.67
CA LYS A 94 -8.95 18.19 3.95
C LYS A 94 -7.80 18.93 4.64
N LYS A 95 -6.67 19.17 3.97
CA LYS A 95 -5.63 20.03 4.51
C LYS A 95 -6.22 21.43 4.78
N PRO A 96 -6.18 21.93 6.03
CA PRO A 96 -6.67 23.27 6.31
C PRO A 96 -5.84 24.28 5.54
N LYS A 97 -6.50 25.31 4.98
CA LYS A 97 -5.85 26.57 4.66
C LYS A 97 -5.27 27.13 5.97
N GLY A 98 -3.98 26.90 6.22
CA GLY A 98 -3.29 27.44 7.39
C GLY A 98 -2.46 26.41 8.13
N SER A 99 -1.21 26.23 7.69
CA SER A 99 -0.10 25.97 8.60
C SER A 99 1.10 26.70 8.03
N VAL A 100 1.53 27.74 8.74
CA VAL A 100 2.71 28.57 8.48
C VAL A 100 3.91 27.74 8.04
#